data_AF-A0A399D2P8-F1
#
_entry.id   AF-A0A399D2P8-F1
#
_cell.length_a   1.000
_cell.length_b   1.000
_cell.length_c   1.000
_cell.angle_alpha   90.00
_cell.angle_beta   90.00
_cell.angle_gamma   90.00
#
_symmetry.space_group_name_H-M   'P 1'
#
loop_
_entity.id
_entity.type
_entity.pdbx_description
1 polymer ?
#
loop_
_entity_poly.entity_id
_entity_poly.type
_entity_poly.pdbx_seq_one_letter_code
_entity_poly.pdbx_strand_id
1 'polypeptide(L)' 'MEIIKVILLAVALVAIAMLGLATQILLKRGGKFPNTHVGGNKYLKKQGIACAQTQDKIERAKVEKKVDFKSVKIVNISK' A
#
# COMPACT_ATOMS: atom_id res chain seq x y z
N MET A 1 -34.69 27.65 2.71
CA MET A 1 -34.85 26.73 1.57
C MET A 1 -33.57 26.49 0.77
N GLU A 2 -32.51 27.31 0.92
CA GLU A 2 -31.25 27.11 0.18
C GLU A 2 -30.39 25.97 0.73
N ILE A 3 -30.33 25.77 2.04
CA ILE A 3 -29.55 24.69 2.67
C ILE A 3 -30.02 23.30 2.21
N ILE A 4 -31.34 23.10 2.11
CA ILE A 4 -31.92 21.83 1.67
C ILE A 4 -31.53 21.54 0.22
N LYS A 5 -31.53 22.53 -0.67
CA LYS A 5 -31.09 22.36 -2.07
C LYS A 5 -29.62 21.94 -2.14
N VAL A 6 -28.75 22.57 -1.34
CA VAL A 6 -27.32 22.25 -1.28
C VAL A 6 -27.11 20.81 -0.78
N ILE A 7 -27.82 20.40 0.28
CA ILE A 7 -27.74 19.04 0.81
C ILE A 7 -28.20 18.02 -0.26
N LEU A 8 -29.31 18.30 -0.95
CA LEU A 8 -29.86 17.41 -1.96
C LEU A 8 -28.91 17.25 -3.15
N LEU A 9 -28.25 18.34 -3.56
CA LEU A 9 -27.23 18.33 -4.60
C LEU A 9 -25.98 17.53 -4.15
N ALA A 10 -25.52 17.70 -2.91
CA ALA A 10 -24.39 16.94 -2.36
C ALA A 10 -24.70 15.43 -2.31
N VAL A 11 -25.89 15.04 -1.84
CA VAL A 11 -26.33 13.64 -1.80
C VAL A 11 -26.40 13.05 -3.21
N ALA A 12 -26.93 13.80 -4.18
CA ALA A 12 -27.00 13.35 -5.57
C ALA A 12 -25.59 13.07 -6.15
N LEU A 13 -24.61 13.93 -5.88
CA LEU A 13 -23.23 13.72 -6.33
C LEU A 13 -22.59 12.47 -5.70
N VAL A 14 -22.77 12.28 -4.39
CA VAL A 14 -22.26 11.08 -3.70
C VAL A 14 -22.93 9.81 -4.23
N ALA A 15 -24.24 9.85 -4.49
CA ALA A 15 -24.97 8.73 -5.05
C ALA A 15 -24.43 8.34 -6.43
N ILE A 16 -24.15 9.30 -7.31
CA ILE A 16 -23.55 9.04 -8.63
C ILE A 16 -22.16 8.38 -8.49
N ALA A 17 -21.33 8.85 -7.56
CA ALA A 17 -20.02 8.25 -7.30
C ALA A 17 -20.14 6.80 -6.79
N MET A 18 -21.07 6.53 -5.88
CA MET A 18 -21.34 5.18 -5.36
C MET A 18 -21.86 4.24 -6.45
N LEU A 19 -22.74 4.72 -7.34
CA LEU A 19 -23.22 3.95 -8.48
C LEU A 19 -22.07 3.58 -9.42
N GLY A 20 -21.17 4.52 -9.73
CA GLY A 20 -19.97 4.24 -10.52
C GLY A 20 -19.12 3.11 -9.92
N LEU A 21 -18.84 3.18 -8.62
CA LEU A 21 -18.08 2.14 -7.91
C LEU A 21 -18.84 0.79 -7.92
N ALA A 22 -20.15 0.81 -7.70
CA ALA A 22 -20.98 -0.39 -7.69
C ALA A 22 -21.01 -1.08 -9.06
N THR A 23 -21.11 -0.33 -10.16
CA THR A 23 -21.08 -0.93 -11.51
C THR A 23 -19.77 -1.67 -11.79
N GLN A 24 -18.63 -1.13 -11.35
CA GLN A 24 -17.32 -1.78 -11.53
C GLN A 24 -17.19 -3.07 -10.70
N ILE A 25 -17.84 -3.15 -9.53
CA ILE A 25 -17.76 -4.31 -8.65
C ILE A 25 -18.77 -5.39 -9.04
N LEU A 26 -20.02 -4.99 -9.32
CA LEU A 26 -21.12 -5.91 -9.55
C LEU A 26 -21.21 -6.38 -11.01
N LEU A 27 -20.95 -5.50 -11.99
CA LEU A 27 -21.17 -5.83 -13.41
C LEU A 27 -19.89 -6.33 -14.11
N LYS A 28 -18.71 -5.90 -13.65
CA LYS A 28 -17.45 -6.31 -14.28
C LYS A 28 -17.01 -7.69 -13.78
N ARG A 29 -16.69 -8.62 -14.69
CA ARG A 29 -16.13 -9.93 -14.31
C ARG A 29 -14.81 -9.75 -13.55
N GLY A 30 -14.75 -10.28 -12.34
CA GLY A 30 -13.62 -10.08 -11.43
C GLY A 30 -13.59 -8.70 -10.77
N GLY A 31 -14.73 -8.01 -10.69
CA GLY A 31 -14.91 -6.77 -9.96
C GLY A 31 -14.46 -6.91 -8.51
N LYS A 32 -13.53 -6.05 -8.10
CA LYS A 32 -12.96 -5.99 -6.76
C LYS A 32 -12.72 -4.53 -6.42
N PHE A 33 -12.77 -4.20 -5.15
CA PHE A 33 -12.28 -2.91 -4.69
C PHE A 33 -10.81 -2.72 -5.08
N PRO A 34 -10.41 -1.50 -5.47
CA PRO A 34 -9.03 -1.22 -5.80
C PRO A 34 -8.14 -1.52 -4.61
N ASN A 35 -7.04 -2.25 -4.84
CA ASN A 35 -6.09 -2.57 -3.78
C ASN A 35 -5.15 -1.37 -3.57
N THR A 36 -5.33 -0.68 -2.44
CA THR A 36 -4.50 0.47 -2.05
C THR A 36 -3.23 0.07 -1.30
N HIS A 37 -3.05 -1.22 -1.00
CA HIS A 37 -1.85 -1.71 -0.33
C HIS A 37 -0.70 -1.90 -1.31
N VAL A 38 0.46 -1.32 -0.98
CA VAL A 38 1.71 -1.48 -1.73
C VAL A 38 2.06 -2.95 -1.96
N GLY A 39 1.96 -3.79 -0.93
CA GLY A 39 2.32 -5.21 -1.01
C GLY A 39 1.41 -6.05 -1.93
N GLY A 40 0.17 -5.62 -2.15
CA GLY A 40 -0.77 -6.29 -3.07
C GLY A 40 -0.68 -5.81 -4.51
N ASN A 41 0.11 -4.76 -4.78
CA ASN A 41 0.20 -4.15 -6.10
C ASN A 41 1.20 -4.92 -6.99
N LYS A 42 0.66 -5.64 -7.99
CA LYS A 42 1.45 -6.40 -8.96
C LYS A 42 2.44 -5.53 -9.75
N TYR A 43 2.09 -4.28 -10.03
CA TYR A 43 2.96 -3.35 -10.76
C TYR A 43 4.16 -2.93 -9.91
N LEU A 44 3.93 -2.50 -8.67
CA LEU A 44 5.00 -2.14 -7.74
C LEU A 44 5.92 -3.33 -7.41
N LYS A 45 5.34 -4.53 -7.27
CA LYS A 45 6.12 -5.76 -7.10
C LYS A 45 7.05 -6.03 -8.29
N LYS A 46 6.61 -5.81 -9.53
CA LYS A 46 7.46 -5.94 -10.73
C LYS A 46 8.61 -4.92 -10.76
N GLN A 47 8.40 -3.75 -10.15
CA GLN A 47 9.41 -2.70 -9.98
C GLN A 47 10.34 -2.95 -8.77
N GLY A 48 10.15 -4.05 -8.03
CA GLY A 48 10.93 -4.35 -6.82
C GLY A 48 10.59 -3.47 -5.61
N ILE A 49 9.48 -2.73 -5.65
CA ILE A 49 9.04 -1.86 -4.56
C ILE A 49 8.17 -2.69 -3.60
N ALA A 50 8.63 -2.85 -2.35
CA ALA A 50 7.91 -3.56 -1.30
C ALA A 50 7.41 -2.60 -0.20
N CYS A 51 6.62 -3.12 0.75
CA CYS A 51 6.27 -2.34 1.94
C CYS A 51 7.51 -2.09 2.80
N ALA A 52 7.46 -1.03 3.63
CA ALA A 52 8.58 -0.63 4.48
C ALA A 52 9.14 -1.80 5.32
N GLN A 53 8.28 -2.61 5.94
CA GLN A 53 8.72 -3.78 6.73
C GLN A 53 9.45 -4.84 5.91
N THR A 54 8.99 -5.10 4.69
CA THR A 54 9.64 -6.08 3.80
C THR A 54 10.97 -5.53 3.31
N GLN A 55 11.02 -4.24 2.95
CA GLN A 55 12.25 -3.56 2.55
C GLN A 55 13.30 -3.61 3.68
N ASP A 56 12.89 -3.27 4.90
CA ASP A 56 13.72 -3.36 6.11
C ASP A 56 14.29 -4.77 6.30
N LYS A 57 13.45 -5.80 6.17
CA LYS A 57 13.88 -7.19 6.34
C LYS A 57 14.90 -7.60 5.26
N ILE A 58 14.68 -7.19 4.01
CA ILE A 58 15.58 -7.48 2.89
C ILE A 58 16.94 -6.82 3.14
N GLU A 59 16.96 -5.56 3.56
CA GLU A 59 18.21 -4.85 3.81
C GLU A 59 18.95 -5.38 5.04
N ARG A 60 18.26 -5.73 6.13
CA ARG A 60 18.88 -6.41 7.29
C ARG A 60 19.57 -7.72 6.87
N ALA A 61 18.87 -8.55 6.10
CA ALA A 61 19.43 -9.80 5.58
C ALA A 61 20.61 -9.57 4.63
N LYS A 62 20.65 -8.44 3.92
CA LYS A 62 21.80 -8.07 3.07
C LYS A 62 23.02 -7.67 3.92
N VAL A 63 22.82 -6.94 5.02
CA VAL A 63 23.91 -6.57 5.93
C VAL A 63 24.49 -7.81 6.62
N GLU A 64 23.64 -8.74 7.10
CA GLU A 64 24.07 -10.03 7.68
C GLU A 64 24.95 -10.87 6.76
N LYS A 65 24.72 -10.79 5.46
CA LYS A 65 25.56 -11.52 4.48
C LYS A 65 26.85 -10.80 4.13
N LYS A 66 26.89 -9.46 4.22
CA LYS A 66 28.07 -8.66 3.87
C LYS A 66 29.05 -8.48 5.02
N VAL A 67 28.58 -8.60 6.26
CA VAL A 67 29.38 -8.34 7.45
C VAL A 67 29.42 -9.59 8.30
N ASP A 68 30.61 -10.12 8.60
CA ASP A 68 30.74 -11.10 9.68
C ASP A 68 30.56 -10.34 11.01
N PHE A 69 29.33 -10.29 11.48
CA PHE A 69 28.98 -9.58 12.72
C PHE A 69 29.74 -10.07 13.95
N LYS A 70 30.30 -11.29 13.90
CA LYS A 70 31.19 -11.80 14.94
C LYS A 70 32.49 -11.00 14.97
N SER A 71 33.05 -10.65 13.82
CA SER A 71 34.28 -9.86 13.72
C SER A 71 34.11 -8.40 14.18
N VAL A 72 32.97 -7.77 13.90
CA VAL A 72 32.71 -6.37 14.28
C VAL A 72 32.52 -6.20 15.78
N LYS A 73 31.91 -7.18 16.48
CA LYS A 73 31.80 -7.15 17.94
C LYS A 73 33.14 -7.29 18.66
N ILE A 74 34.08 -8.06 18.08
CA ILE A 74 35.37 -8.34 18.70
C ILE A 74 36.29 -7.11 18.64
N VAL A 75 36.25 -6.35 17.54
CA VAL A 75 37.11 -5.16 17.36
C VAL A 75 36.68 -3.98 18.26
N ASN A 76 35.40 -3.86 18.59
CA ASN A 76 34.87 -2.73 19.37
C ASN A 76 34.88 -2.91 20.89
N ILE A 77 35.29 -4.07 21.41
CA ILE A 77 35.36 -4.35 22.86
C ILE A 77 36.81 -4.38 23.37
N SER A 78 37.80 -4.48 22.47
CA SER A 78 39.21 -4.66 22.86
C SER A 78 40.04 -3.36 22.85
N LYS A 79 39.40 -2.19 22.99
CA LYS A 79 40.12 -0.92 23.19
C LYS A 79 39.86 -0.36 24.57
#